data_AF-A0A8H6Z8X3-F1
#
_entry.id   AF-A0A8H6Z8X3-F1
#
_cell.length_a   1.000
_cell.length_b   1.000
_cell.length_c   1.000
_cell.angle_alpha   90.00
_cell.angle_beta   90.00
_cell.angle_gamma   90.00
#
_symmetry.space_group_name_H-M   'P 1'
#
loop_
_entity.id
_entity.type
_entity.pdbx_description
1 polymer ?
#
loop_
_entity_poly.entity_id
_entity_poly.type
_entity_poly.pdbx_seq_one_letter_code
_entity_poly.pdbx_strand_id
1 'polypeptide(L)'
;MRALSALPFDDDLLHLILSFCPTFADMQDMALVSKSFLSRISDAPKGGNPSINNAVACNLVGPALPQALRVIRYPYPVDRSARDEQGEEPLATACPEADMACASIITLEEEKQLCSNAEIVETLEDAYSLTQKDRTSKRSVLTWEESFRFRRAMYRIMFYCKLFNGDVDDREEDVQLIRRQRIAVLSQYPTDQLLQLYAVVQFMRGILQEVCNEADIANGMVDLMLSAGPEGLSWVWEDEAYERLSELDFERLDEDEEDRLYDGYFSRALDSIWAAREVEAPKDVADAPASKWILDTVVGAEDTCSQCTTLGGLKLLTQANWHRIHFSPTRFLKGELRHNTVLTEAFKDVEYMEQHEHGPWISKMFDFTSTNTNETKEGEWAGWTSDRSYCQPCLFKFMEEHVWQWFREERVKDGWVPPAEDCPYGYDCKTMGEDEAHAVEKNHLCAPTMSETQVL
;
A
#
# COMPACT_ATOMS: atom_id res chain seq x y z
N MET A 1 -46.00 6.70 34.88
CA MET A 1 -45.90 5.71 33.79
C MET A 1 -44.67 6.05 32.97
N ARG A 2 -43.58 5.28 33.08
CA ARG A 2 -42.45 5.39 32.13
C ARG A 2 -42.98 4.92 30.78
N ALA A 3 -42.85 5.73 29.73
CA ALA A 3 -43.24 5.33 28.40
C ALA A 3 -42.44 4.07 28.01
N LEU A 4 -43.14 3.04 27.50
CA LEU A 4 -42.60 1.72 27.12
C LEU A 4 -41.57 1.76 25.97
N SER A 5 -41.07 2.94 25.60
CA SER A 5 -40.10 3.16 24.52
C SER A 5 -38.69 3.50 25.02
N ALA A 6 -38.45 3.53 26.33
CA ALA A 6 -37.13 3.79 26.91
C ALA A 6 -36.49 2.48 27.37
N LEU A 7 -35.22 2.27 26.98
CA LEU A 7 -34.43 1.14 27.49
C LEU A 7 -34.36 1.21 29.03
N PRO A 8 -34.36 0.09 29.76
CA PRO A 8 -34.31 0.08 31.22
C PRO A 8 -32.89 0.36 31.78
N PHE A 9 -31.98 0.88 30.95
CA PHE A 9 -30.59 1.16 31.33
C PHE A 9 -30.44 2.58 31.84
N ASP A 10 -29.46 2.76 32.71
CA ASP A 10 -28.99 4.08 33.13
C ASP A 10 -28.32 4.82 31.97
N ASP A 11 -28.43 6.14 31.93
CA ASP A 11 -27.83 6.98 30.90
C ASP A 11 -26.30 6.85 30.83
N ASP A 12 -25.65 6.51 31.93
CA ASP A 12 -24.22 6.24 32.01
C ASP A 12 -23.86 4.91 31.34
N LEU A 13 -24.73 3.89 31.43
CA LEU A 13 -24.53 2.63 30.72
C LEU A 13 -24.71 2.81 29.21
N LEU A 14 -25.69 3.60 28.78
CA LEU A 14 -25.87 3.91 27.36
C LEU A 14 -24.65 4.68 26.81
N HIS A 15 -24.12 5.63 27.58
CA HIS A 15 -22.90 6.34 27.22
C HIS A 15 -21.71 5.39 27.08
N LEU A 16 -21.51 4.49 28.05
CA LEU A 16 -20.43 3.51 28.02
C LEU A 16 -20.54 2.56 26.83
N ILE A 17 -21.75 2.09 26.50
CA ILE A 17 -21.97 1.22 25.33
C ILE A 17 -21.59 1.96 24.04
N LEU A 18 -22.06 3.21 23.88
CA LEU A 18 -21.75 4.01 22.70
C LEU A 18 -20.26 4.35 22.60
N SER A 19 -19.57 4.55 23.73
CA SER A 19 -18.13 4.84 23.74
C SER A 19 -17.26 3.64 23.34
N PHE A 20 -17.83 2.44 23.24
CA PHE A 20 -17.16 1.23 22.74
C PHE A 20 -17.45 0.94 21.25
N CYS A 21 -18.21 1.80 20.56
CA CYS A 21 -18.38 1.64 19.11
C CYS A 21 -17.01 1.77 18.42
N PRO A 22 -16.64 0.84 17.53
CA PRO A 22 -15.33 0.88 16.87
C PRO A 22 -15.24 2.02 15.86
N THR A 23 -16.33 2.33 15.16
CA THR A 23 -16.39 3.43 14.18
C THR A 23 -17.57 4.37 14.45
N PHE A 24 -17.56 5.54 13.79
CA PHE A 24 -18.69 6.46 13.79
C PHE A 24 -19.92 5.87 13.10
N ALA A 25 -19.74 5.02 12.08
CA ALA A 25 -20.83 4.34 11.39
C ALA A 25 -21.56 3.38 12.35
N ASP A 26 -20.82 2.57 13.11
CA ASP A 26 -21.40 1.68 14.12
C ASP A 26 -22.18 2.46 15.18
N MET A 27 -21.64 3.60 15.63
CA MET A 27 -22.32 4.48 16.58
C MET A 27 -23.64 5.03 16.00
N GLN A 28 -23.64 5.45 14.73
CA GLN A 28 -24.85 5.93 14.04
C GLN A 28 -25.87 4.81 13.86
N ASP A 29 -25.45 3.60 13.51
CA ASP A 29 -26.32 2.42 13.42
C ASP A 29 -26.94 2.08 14.78
N MET A 30 -26.17 2.15 15.87
CA MET A 30 -26.70 2.01 17.23
C MET A 30 -27.72 3.11 17.58
N ALA A 31 -27.52 4.33 17.10
CA ALA A 31 -28.47 5.43 17.28
C ALA A 31 -29.85 5.11 16.67
N LEU A 32 -29.87 4.39 15.54
CA LEU A 32 -31.10 4.02 14.83
C LEU A 32 -31.88 2.90 15.54
N VAL A 33 -31.24 2.13 16.42
CA VAL A 33 -31.90 1.04 17.17
C VAL A 33 -32.91 1.58 18.20
N SER A 34 -32.63 2.72 18.84
CA SER A 34 -33.50 3.27 19.89
C SER A 34 -33.36 4.77 20.06
N LYS A 35 -34.49 5.44 20.33
CA LYS A 35 -34.54 6.87 20.67
C LYS A 35 -33.69 7.21 21.90
N SER A 36 -33.48 6.27 22.82
CA SER A 36 -32.59 6.46 23.97
C SER A 36 -31.13 6.66 23.55
N PHE A 37 -30.64 5.87 22.60
CA PHE A 37 -29.29 6.04 22.05
C PHE A 37 -29.16 7.35 21.27
N LEU A 38 -30.13 7.65 20.39
CA LEU A 38 -30.13 8.89 19.63
C LEU A 38 -30.14 10.13 20.53
N SER A 39 -30.98 10.15 21.59
CA SER A 39 -30.98 11.23 22.57
C SER A 39 -29.59 11.38 23.18
N ARG A 40 -28.96 10.27 23.59
CA ARG A 40 -27.66 10.33 24.24
C ARG A 40 -26.53 10.86 23.37
N ILE A 41 -26.54 10.54 22.07
CA ILE A 41 -25.58 11.10 21.10
C ILE A 41 -25.84 12.61 20.92
N SER A 42 -27.12 13.00 20.88
CA SER A 42 -27.53 14.40 20.69
C SER A 42 -27.28 15.29 21.92
N ASP A 43 -27.32 14.70 23.12
CA ASP A 43 -27.19 15.37 24.41
C ASP A 43 -25.72 15.73 24.77
N ALA A 44 -24.92 16.11 23.76
CA ALA A 44 -23.50 16.41 23.88
C ALA A 44 -23.18 17.19 25.18
N PRO A 45 -22.23 16.71 26.01
CA PRO A 45 -22.11 17.20 27.37
C PRO A 45 -21.63 18.65 27.40
N LYS A 46 -22.47 19.55 27.94
CA LYS A 46 -22.07 20.92 28.34
C LYS A 46 -21.07 20.97 29.50
N GLY A 47 -20.65 19.81 30.04
CA GLY A 47 -20.04 19.67 31.37
C GLY A 47 -18.64 19.05 31.44
N GLY A 48 -17.89 18.96 30.33
CA GLY A 48 -16.48 18.57 30.38
C GLY A 48 -16.17 17.06 30.44
N ASN A 49 -17.18 16.18 30.32
CA ASN A 49 -16.92 14.77 30.03
C ASN A 49 -16.44 14.62 28.57
N PRO A 50 -15.52 13.69 28.27
CA PRO A 50 -15.19 13.35 26.89
C PRO A 50 -16.48 13.02 26.16
N SER A 51 -16.70 13.66 25.01
CA SER A 51 -17.85 13.31 24.18
C SER A 51 -17.74 11.85 23.73
N ILE A 52 -18.90 11.19 23.52
CA ILE A 52 -18.95 9.86 22.90
C ILE A 52 -18.12 9.85 21.61
N ASN A 53 -18.21 10.92 20.82
CA ASN A 53 -17.44 11.08 19.59
C ASN A 53 -15.92 11.04 19.81
N ASN A 54 -15.39 11.60 20.91
CA ASN A 54 -13.97 11.49 21.23
C ASN A 54 -13.57 10.06 21.57
N ALA A 55 -14.42 9.31 22.28
CA ALA A 55 -14.15 7.91 22.57
C ALA A 55 -14.18 7.05 21.30
N VAL A 56 -15.19 7.25 20.44
CA VAL A 56 -15.29 6.55 19.15
C VAL A 56 -14.12 6.93 18.23
N ALA A 57 -13.73 8.20 18.18
CA ALA A 57 -12.53 8.63 17.46
C ALA A 57 -11.28 7.93 17.97
N CYS A 58 -11.14 7.80 19.29
CA CYS A 58 -10.02 7.08 19.91
C CYS A 58 -10.03 5.58 19.58
N ASN A 59 -11.20 4.95 19.49
CA ASN A 59 -11.30 3.55 19.07
C ASN A 59 -10.88 3.38 17.60
N LEU A 60 -11.27 4.32 16.74
CA LEU A 60 -10.98 4.32 15.31
C LEU A 60 -9.48 4.50 15.02
N VAL A 61 -8.87 5.56 15.54
CA VAL A 61 -7.47 5.92 15.20
C VAL A 61 -6.46 5.50 16.28
N GLY A 62 -6.94 5.02 17.42
CA GLY A 62 -6.12 4.64 18.55
C GLY A 62 -5.54 5.82 19.33
N PRO A 63 -4.47 5.60 20.11
CA PRO A 63 -3.78 6.64 20.88
C PRO A 63 -3.12 7.74 20.03
N ALA A 64 -3.14 7.63 18.70
CA ALA A 64 -2.65 8.65 17.77
C ALA A 64 -3.69 9.74 17.43
N LEU A 65 -4.84 9.77 18.13
CA LEU A 65 -5.91 10.75 17.90
C LEU A 65 -5.45 12.23 17.88
N PRO A 66 -4.56 12.69 18.78
CA PRO A 66 -4.08 14.07 18.72
C PRO A 66 -3.39 14.41 17.39
N GLN A 67 -2.63 13.47 16.82
CA GLN A 67 -1.98 13.64 15.54
C GLN A 67 -2.98 13.59 14.38
N ALA A 68 -3.96 12.69 14.42
CA ALA A 68 -5.01 12.61 13.40
C ALA A 68 -5.84 13.90 13.34
N LEU A 69 -6.27 14.42 14.49
CA LEU A 69 -7.01 15.69 14.57
C LEU A 69 -6.16 16.87 14.07
N ARG A 70 -4.84 16.84 14.29
CA ARG A 70 -3.92 17.89 13.80
C ARG A 70 -3.90 17.98 12.27
N VAL A 71 -3.95 16.84 11.58
CA VAL A 71 -4.06 16.79 10.10
C VAL A 71 -5.34 17.48 9.63
N ILE A 72 -6.45 17.17 10.29
CA ILE A 72 -7.81 17.58 9.89
C ILE A 72 -8.04 19.05 10.18
N ARG A 73 -7.68 19.50 11.38
CA ARG A 73 -7.90 20.89 11.79
C ARG A 73 -6.99 21.88 11.11
N TYR A 74 -6.03 21.44 10.29
CA TYR A 74 -5.21 22.32 9.46
C TYR A 74 -5.88 22.64 8.12
N PRO A 75 -5.91 23.90 7.65
CA PRO A 75 -5.38 25.11 8.30
C PRO A 75 -6.38 25.61 9.33
N TYR A 76 -6.02 25.49 10.62
CA TYR A 76 -6.81 26.13 11.66
C TYR A 76 -6.76 27.62 11.32
N PRO A 77 -7.87 28.36 11.30
CA PRO A 77 -8.03 29.57 10.50
C PRO A 77 -6.99 30.63 10.88
N VAL A 78 -5.83 30.57 10.23
CA VAL A 78 -4.90 31.68 10.13
C VAL A 78 -5.38 32.37 8.87
N ASP A 79 -6.19 33.41 9.08
CA ASP A 79 -6.51 34.38 8.06
C ASP A 79 -5.18 34.76 7.37
N ARG A 80 -4.93 34.21 6.16
CA ARG A 80 -3.64 34.38 5.46
C ARG A 80 -3.36 35.87 5.23
N SER A 81 -4.41 36.70 5.17
CA SER A 81 -4.30 38.14 5.04
C SER A 81 -3.65 38.83 6.26
N ALA A 82 -3.61 38.18 7.43
CA ALA A 82 -2.98 38.72 8.63
C ALA A 82 -1.47 38.38 8.74
N ARG A 83 -0.97 37.42 7.95
CA ARG A 83 0.45 37.01 8.00
C ARG A 83 1.40 37.99 7.34
N ASP A 84 0.92 38.79 6.40
CA ASP A 84 1.78 39.72 5.65
C ASP A 84 2.29 40.89 6.53
N GLU A 85 1.71 41.13 7.71
CA GLU A 85 2.05 42.28 8.55
C GLU A 85 2.85 41.96 9.84
N GLN A 86 2.93 40.70 10.29
CA GLN A 86 3.41 40.37 11.65
C GLN A 86 4.72 39.56 11.76
N GLY A 87 5.43 39.38 10.65
CA GLY A 87 6.71 38.69 10.62
C GLY A 87 6.55 37.17 10.55
N GLU A 88 7.59 36.52 10.04
CA GLU A 88 7.66 35.08 9.79
C GLU A 88 7.62 34.27 11.10
N GLU A 89 6.45 34.14 11.74
CA GLU A 89 6.30 33.13 12.78
C GLU A 89 6.57 31.74 12.18
N PRO A 90 7.50 30.95 12.73
CA PRO A 90 7.80 29.63 12.22
C PRO A 90 6.52 28.79 12.17
N LEU A 91 6.20 28.20 11.00
CA LEU A 91 5.08 27.24 10.84
C LEU A 91 5.05 26.17 11.94
N ALA A 92 6.24 25.85 12.44
CA ALA A 92 6.48 25.05 13.63
C ALA A 92 5.55 25.39 14.82
N THR A 93 5.42 26.65 15.21
CA THR A 93 4.66 27.03 16.43
C THR A 93 3.15 27.13 16.19
N ALA A 94 2.70 27.14 14.93
CA ALA A 94 1.31 27.42 14.58
C ALA A 94 0.32 26.29 14.94
N CYS A 95 0.80 25.07 15.23
CA CYS A 95 -0.09 23.95 15.56
C CYS A 95 0.63 22.89 16.41
N PRO A 96 0.79 23.08 17.74
CA PRO A 96 1.42 22.09 18.62
C PRO A 96 0.52 20.87 18.85
N GLU A 97 1.12 19.68 18.97
CA GLU A 97 0.36 18.43 19.19
C GLU A 97 -0.34 18.37 20.56
N ALA A 98 0.25 19.00 21.58
CA ALA A 98 -0.22 18.92 22.96
C ALA A 98 -1.58 19.61 23.17
N ASP A 99 -1.85 20.69 22.43
CA ASP A 99 -3.07 21.50 22.61
C ASP A 99 -4.30 20.83 21.98
N MET A 100 -4.09 19.84 21.11
CA MET A 100 -5.14 19.16 20.35
C MET A 100 -5.81 18.02 21.12
N ALA A 101 -5.19 17.56 22.22
CA ALA A 101 -5.75 16.52 23.08
C ALA A 101 -6.90 17.02 23.99
N CYS A 102 -7.09 18.34 24.10
CA CYS A 102 -8.08 18.95 24.97
C CYS A 102 -9.46 19.05 24.32
N ALA A 103 -10.37 18.13 24.68
CA ALA A 103 -11.83 18.25 24.85
C ALA A 103 -12.66 19.04 23.81
N SER A 104 -12.12 19.37 22.64
CA SER A 104 -12.88 20.07 21.61
C SER A 104 -13.89 19.12 21.00
N ILE A 105 -15.07 19.65 20.71
CA ILE A 105 -16.16 18.92 20.07
C ILE A 105 -15.69 18.52 18.67
N ILE A 106 -15.68 17.21 18.39
CA ILE A 106 -15.46 16.71 17.03
C ILE A 106 -16.73 17.02 16.23
N THR A 107 -16.59 17.79 15.15
CA THR A 107 -17.69 18.13 14.24
C THR A 107 -17.96 16.99 13.27
N LEU A 108 -19.17 16.93 12.67
CA LEU A 108 -19.51 15.91 11.68
C LEU A 108 -18.55 15.89 10.47
N GLU A 109 -18.01 17.04 10.09
CA GLU A 109 -17.03 17.12 9.00
C GLU A 109 -15.68 16.52 9.42
N GLU A 110 -15.24 16.78 10.65
CA GLU A 110 -14.04 16.16 11.21
C GLU A 110 -14.22 14.64 11.38
N GLU A 111 -15.42 14.15 11.70
CA GLU A 111 -15.72 12.71 11.76
C GLU A 111 -15.48 12.04 10.41
N LYS A 112 -16.00 12.64 9.32
CA LYS A 112 -15.80 12.11 7.95
C LYS A 112 -14.33 12.09 7.56
N GLN A 113 -13.61 13.18 7.82
CA GLN A 113 -12.17 13.25 7.52
C GLN A 113 -11.35 12.29 8.39
N LEU A 114 -11.76 12.06 9.65
CA LEU A 114 -11.15 11.05 10.52
C LEU A 114 -11.33 9.64 9.96
N CYS A 115 -12.55 9.28 9.52
CA CYS A 115 -12.80 8.00 8.87
C CYS A 115 -11.92 7.80 7.64
N SER A 116 -11.93 8.77 6.72
CA SER A 116 -11.13 8.71 5.49
C SER A 116 -9.63 8.54 5.79
N ASN A 117 -9.07 9.37 6.69
CA ASN A 117 -7.66 9.26 7.05
C ASN A 117 -7.35 7.96 7.81
N ALA A 118 -8.29 7.43 8.61
CA ALA A 118 -8.11 6.17 9.33
C ALA A 118 -8.06 4.98 8.37
N GLU A 119 -8.92 4.96 7.35
CA GLU A 119 -8.93 3.94 6.30
C GLU A 119 -7.59 3.91 5.55
N ILE A 120 -7.07 5.07 5.11
CA ILE A 120 -5.75 5.18 4.48
C ILE A 120 -4.64 4.63 5.39
N VAL A 121 -4.64 5.03 6.67
CA VAL A 121 -3.62 4.57 7.62
C VAL A 121 -3.73 3.07 7.90
N GLU A 122 -4.94 2.52 7.97
CA GLU A 122 -5.18 1.09 8.14
C GLU A 122 -4.69 0.28 6.94
N THR A 123 -5.02 0.70 5.71
CA THR A 123 -4.50 0.09 4.47
C THR A 123 -2.97 0.06 4.46
N LEU A 124 -2.34 1.19 4.78
CA LEU A 124 -0.88 1.27 4.80
C LEU A 124 -0.25 0.53 5.99
N GLU A 125 -0.96 0.36 7.10
CA GLU A 125 -0.52 -0.48 8.22
C GLU A 125 -0.57 -1.97 7.86
N ASP A 126 -1.62 -2.41 7.17
CA ASP A 126 -1.76 -3.75 6.62
C ASP A 126 -0.60 -4.02 5.65
N ALA A 127 -0.30 -3.08 4.74
CA ALA A 127 0.84 -3.15 3.84
C ALA A 127 2.19 -3.17 4.58
N TYR A 128 2.38 -2.30 5.57
CA TYR A 128 3.60 -2.26 6.38
C TYR A 128 3.83 -3.57 7.12
N SER A 129 2.78 -4.09 7.75
CA SER A 129 2.84 -5.38 8.45
C SER A 129 3.18 -6.51 7.50
N LEU A 130 2.52 -6.57 6.33
CA LEU A 130 2.77 -7.59 5.32
C LEU A 130 4.22 -7.56 4.81
N THR A 131 4.78 -6.37 4.61
CA THR A 131 6.10 -6.19 3.98
C THR A 131 7.27 -6.19 4.97
N GLN A 132 7.05 -5.73 6.21
CA GLN A 132 8.10 -5.49 7.19
C GLN A 132 8.00 -6.38 8.43
N LYS A 133 6.83 -6.94 8.76
CA LYS A 133 6.62 -7.72 9.99
C LYS A 133 6.35 -9.19 9.74
N ASP A 134 5.28 -9.51 9.02
CA ASP A 134 4.80 -10.86 8.79
C ASP A 134 4.11 -10.94 7.43
N ARG A 135 4.78 -11.60 6.48
CA ARG A 135 4.30 -11.77 5.11
C ARG A 135 3.16 -12.79 4.95
N THR A 136 2.72 -13.44 6.02
CA THR A 136 1.70 -14.50 5.97
C THR A 136 0.29 -13.98 6.23
N SER A 137 0.15 -12.73 6.71
CA SER A 137 -1.13 -12.11 7.00
C SER A 137 -1.36 -10.88 6.11
N LYS A 138 -2.52 -10.83 5.44
CA LYS A 138 -2.97 -9.64 4.70
C LYS A 138 -3.39 -8.48 5.60
N ARG A 139 -3.67 -8.76 6.87
CA ARG A 139 -4.04 -7.78 7.88
C ARG A 139 -2.86 -7.51 8.81
N SER A 140 -2.82 -6.32 9.39
CA SER A 140 -1.84 -5.93 10.37
C SER A 140 -1.80 -6.93 11.53
N VAL A 141 -0.59 -7.42 11.81
CA VAL A 141 -0.26 -8.19 13.02
C VAL A 141 0.68 -7.40 13.92
N LEU A 142 0.77 -6.08 13.73
CA LEU A 142 1.50 -5.19 14.61
C LEU A 142 0.98 -5.34 16.04
N THR A 143 1.87 -5.29 17.04
CA THR A 143 1.41 -5.17 18.43
C THR A 143 0.76 -3.80 18.64
N TRP A 144 0.04 -3.63 19.74
CA TRP A 144 -0.57 -2.34 20.05
C TRP A 144 0.47 -1.20 20.11
N GLU A 145 1.65 -1.45 20.69
CA GLU A 145 2.74 -0.48 20.77
C GLU A 145 3.38 -0.18 19.39
N GLU A 146 3.54 -1.18 18.53
CA GLU A 146 4.07 -1.01 17.18
C GLU A 146 3.07 -0.25 16.29
N SER A 147 1.78 -0.61 16.35
CA SER A 147 0.70 0.07 15.66
C SER A 147 0.61 1.54 16.08
N PHE A 148 0.69 1.85 17.38
CA PHE A 148 0.75 3.23 17.85
C PHE A 148 1.94 4.01 17.27
N ARG A 149 3.15 3.42 17.28
CA ARG A 149 4.35 4.05 16.69
C ARG A 149 4.15 4.35 15.20
N PHE A 150 3.63 3.36 14.47
CA PHE A 150 3.34 3.47 13.03
C PHE A 150 2.29 4.55 12.74
N ARG A 151 1.09 4.45 13.33
CA ARG A 151 -0.02 5.39 13.09
C ARG A 151 0.36 6.82 13.46
N ARG A 152 1.05 7.01 14.60
CA ARG A 152 1.53 8.33 15.01
C ARG A 152 2.51 8.93 14.00
N ALA A 153 3.45 8.13 13.49
CA ALA A 153 4.37 8.58 12.45
C ALA A 153 3.62 8.90 11.15
N MET A 154 2.66 8.05 10.75
CA MET A 154 1.87 8.24 9.53
C MET A 154 1.05 9.53 9.54
N TYR A 155 0.31 9.83 10.62
CA TYR A 155 -0.43 11.10 10.72
C TYR A 155 0.49 12.33 10.74
N ARG A 156 1.70 12.23 11.28
CA ARG A 156 2.69 13.31 11.21
C ARG A 156 3.22 13.53 9.79
N ILE A 157 3.39 12.45 9.02
CA ILE A 157 3.75 12.51 7.61
C ILE A 157 2.60 13.14 6.82
N MET A 158 1.35 12.71 7.02
CA MET A 158 0.17 13.34 6.41
C MET A 158 0.13 14.85 6.68
N PHE A 159 0.32 15.24 7.95
CA PHE A 159 0.36 16.65 8.33
C PHE A 159 1.51 17.40 7.63
N TYR A 160 2.71 16.82 7.62
CA TYR A 160 3.89 17.40 6.95
C TYR A 160 3.66 17.60 5.45
N CYS A 161 3.13 16.59 4.75
CA CYS A 161 2.80 16.71 3.33
C CYS A 161 1.75 17.81 3.11
N LYS A 162 0.68 17.83 3.92
CA LYS A 162 -0.35 18.89 3.84
C LYS A 162 0.18 20.31 4.09
N LEU A 163 1.23 20.45 4.90
CA LEU A 163 1.89 21.75 5.12
C LEU A 163 2.67 22.23 3.89
N PHE A 164 3.29 21.33 3.14
CA PHE A 164 4.32 21.66 2.16
C PHE A 164 3.99 21.24 0.71
N ASN A 165 2.82 20.62 0.46
CA ASN A 165 2.35 20.20 -0.87
C ASN A 165 1.45 21.25 -1.54
N GLY A 166 1.83 22.53 -1.48
CA GLY A 166 1.08 23.63 -2.10
C GLY A 166 1.83 24.25 -3.27
N ASP A 167 1.15 25.08 -4.06
CA ASP A 167 1.78 25.89 -5.11
C ASP A 167 2.78 26.86 -4.48
N VAL A 168 4.05 26.72 -4.84
CA VAL A 168 5.13 27.59 -4.42
C VAL A 168 5.76 28.17 -5.66
N ASP A 169 6.06 29.46 -5.59
CA ASP A 169 6.91 30.17 -6.54
C ASP A 169 8.32 29.53 -6.57
N ASP A 170 8.84 29.26 -7.76
CA ASP A 170 10.08 28.53 -8.02
C ASP A 170 11.34 29.33 -7.66
N ARG A 171 11.18 30.60 -7.24
CA ARG A 171 12.29 31.42 -6.75
C ARG A 171 13.08 30.68 -5.66
N GLU A 172 14.40 30.67 -5.85
CA GLU A 172 15.34 30.03 -4.93
C GLU A 172 15.15 30.47 -3.47
N GLU A 173 14.79 31.73 -3.22
CA GLU A 173 14.51 32.24 -1.86
C GLU A 173 13.33 31.54 -1.19
N ASP A 174 12.25 31.27 -1.95
CA ASP A 174 11.05 30.59 -1.48
C ASP A 174 11.33 29.10 -1.23
N VAL A 175 12.08 28.45 -2.13
CA VAL A 175 12.54 27.07 -1.95
C VAL A 175 13.39 26.92 -0.68
N GLN A 176 14.34 27.84 -0.45
CA GLN A 176 15.19 27.83 0.75
C GLN A 176 14.39 28.13 2.02
N LEU A 177 13.38 29.01 1.95
CA LEU A 177 12.46 29.25 3.06
C LEU A 177 11.70 27.97 3.43
N ILE A 178 11.14 27.26 2.46
CA ILE A 178 10.42 26.01 2.69
C ILE A 178 11.34 24.94 3.30
N ARG A 179 12.55 24.78 2.77
CA ARG A 179 13.53 23.83 3.34
C ARG A 179 13.83 24.13 4.81
N ARG A 180 14.01 25.41 5.17
CA ARG A 180 14.18 25.83 6.58
C ARG A 180 12.93 25.54 7.41
N GLN A 181 11.75 25.77 6.87
CA GLN A 181 10.48 25.48 7.56
C GLN A 181 10.26 23.98 7.78
N ARG A 182 10.61 23.14 6.81
CA ARG A 182 10.60 21.67 6.93
C ARG A 182 11.48 21.19 8.09
N ILE A 183 12.72 21.70 8.16
CA ILE A 183 13.63 21.44 9.29
C ILE A 183 13.00 21.90 10.60
N ALA A 184 12.46 23.13 10.65
CA ALA A 184 11.86 23.68 11.87
C ALA A 184 10.69 22.83 12.37
N VAL A 185 9.80 22.37 11.49
CA VAL A 185 8.66 21.51 11.83
C VAL A 185 9.14 20.16 12.38
N LEU A 186 10.03 19.46 11.68
CA LEU A 186 10.52 18.15 12.11
C LEU A 186 11.40 18.24 13.38
N SER A 187 12.13 19.34 13.57
CA SER A 187 13.03 19.53 14.72
C SER A 187 12.32 19.54 16.08
N GLN A 188 10.99 19.69 16.10
CA GLN A 188 10.19 19.62 17.33
C GLN A 188 10.06 18.22 17.90
N TYR A 189 10.19 17.19 17.06
CA TYR A 189 9.98 15.82 17.50
C TYR A 189 11.23 15.28 18.21
N PRO A 190 11.09 14.55 19.33
CA PRO A 190 12.18 13.81 19.94
C PRO A 190 12.87 12.86 18.96
N THR A 191 14.15 12.55 19.20
CA THR A 191 14.98 11.74 18.29
C THR A 191 14.40 10.35 18.03
N ASP A 192 13.89 9.67 19.06
CA ASP A 192 13.23 8.37 18.94
C ASP A 192 12.00 8.42 18.00
N GLN A 193 11.26 9.52 18.04
CA GLN A 193 10.07 9.71 17.21
C GLN A 193 10.42 10.09 15.77
N LEU A 194 11.53 10.81 15.56
CA LEU A 194 12.06 11.05 14.22
C LEU A 194 12.59 9.78 13.58
N LEU A 195 13.16 8.86 14.37
CA LEU A 195 13.59 7.54 13.87
C LEU A 195 12.38 6.68 13.44
N GLN A 196 11.27 6.76 14.17
CA GLN A 196 10.00 6.14 13.77
C GLN A 196 9.44 6.75 12.49
N LEU A 197 9.46 8.09 12.37
CA LEU A 197 9.04 8.79 11.15
C LEU A 197 9.91 8.39 9.96
N TYR A 198 11.23 8.37 10.14
CA TYR A 198 12.18 7.90 9.13
C TYR A 198 11.87 6.46 8.69
N ALA A 199 11.59 5.55 9.62
CA ALA A 199 11.25 4.17 9.29
C ALA A 199 9.99 4.05 8.41
N VAL A 200 8.95 4.84 8.69
CA VAL A 200 7.73 4.87 7.87
C VAL A 200 8.02 5.51 6.51
N VAL A 201 8.78 6.61 6.45
CA VAL A 201 9.18 7.24 5.18
C VAL A 201 9.99 6.27 4.30
N GLN A 202 10.91 5.48 4.87
CA GLN A 202 11.66 4.48 4.11
C GLN A 202 10.76 3.36 3.58
N PHE A 203 9.76 2.95 4.34
CA PHE A 203 8.74 2.02 3.85
C PHE A 203 7.97 2.60 2.66
N MET A 204 7.47 3.83 2.79
CA MET A 204 6.75 4.52 1.71
C MET A 204 7.62 4.65 0.45
N ARG A 205 8.89 5.05 0.65
CA ARG A 205 9.89 5.15 -0.43
C ARG A 205 10.11 3.80 -1.11
N GLY A 206 10.16 2.72 -0.34
CA GLY A 206 10.33 1.36 -0.86
C GLY A 206 9.22 0.96 -1.83
N ILE A 207 7.96 1.21 -1.46
CA ILE A 207 6.80 0.94 -2.35
C ILE A 207 6.90 1.79 -3.62
N LEU A 208 7.12 3.10 -3.50
CA LEU A 208 7.19 4.00 -4.66
C LEU A 208 8.35 3.63 -5.59
N GLN A 209 9.49 3.23 -5.03
CA GLN A 209 10.65 2.78 -5.81
C GLN A 209 10.36 1.48 -6.58
N GLU A 210 9.61 0.53 -5.99
CA GLU A 210 9.15 -0.68 -6.68
C GLU A 210 8.34 -0.29 -7.92
N VAL A 211 7.38 0.63 -7.78
CA VAL A 211 6.54 1.12 -8.88
C VAL A 211 7.33 1.91 -9.93
N CYS A 212 8.22 2.82 -9.51
CA CYS A 212 9.07 3.56 -10.45
C CYS A 212 9.98 2.65 -11.27
N ASN A 213 10.56 1.61 -10.65
CA ASN A 213 11.42 0.66 -11.34
C ASN A 213 10.66 -0.13 -12.40
N GLU A 214 9.39 -0.45 -12.14
CA GLU A 214 8.55 -1.16 -13.09
C GLU A 214 8.14 -0.29 -14.28
N ALA A 215 7.82 0.97 -14.01
CA ALA A 215 7.43 1.95 -15.03
C ALA A 215 8.64 2.59 -15.77
N ASP A 216 9.88 2.18 -15.47
CA ASP A 216 11.13 2.77 -16.00
C ASP A 216 11.24 4.29 -15.75
N ILE A 217 10.80 4.72 -14.57
CA ILE A 217 10.76 6.12 -14.14
C ILE A 217 12.04 6.46 -13.37
N ALA A 218 12.56 7.67 -13.59
CA ALA A 218 13.74 8.17 -12.90
C ALA A 218 13.55 8.23 -11.37
N ASN A 219 14.57 7.81 -10.62
CA ASN A 219 14.57 7.80 -9.15
C ASN A 219 14.28 9.16 -8.49
N GLY A 220 14.50 10.27 -9.20
CA GLY A 220 14.18 11.62 -8.71
C GLY A 220 12.68 11.81 -8.44
N MET A 221 11.82 11.09 -9.19
CA MET A 221 10.37 11.15 -9.04
C MET A 221 9.88 10.58 -7.71
N VAL A 222 10.66 9.71 -7.05
CA VAL A 222 10.24 9.09 -5.79
C VAL A 222 10.02 10.14 -4.69
N ASP A 223 10.89 11.16 -4.60
CA ASP A 223 10.75 12.21 -3.59
C ASP A 223 9.61 13.18 -3.90
N LEU A 224 9.30 13.39 -5.17
CA LEU A 224 8.11 14.10 -5.63
C LEU A 224 6.84 13.32 -5.26
N MET A 225 6.78 12.02 -5.56
CA MET A 225 5.64 11.17 -5.19
C MET A 225 5.45 11.06 -3.67
N LEU A 226 6.54 11.07 -2.89
CA LEU A 226 6.47 11.15 -1.43
C LEU A 226 5.80 12.43 -0.92
N SER A 227 5.81 13.53 -1.69
CA SER A 227 5.14 14.79 -1.31
C SER A 227 3.63 14.68 -1.35
N ALA A 228 3.07 13.80 -2.19
CA ALA A 228 1.64 13.46 -2.18
C ALA A 228 1.22 12.77 -0.86
N GLY A 229 2.20 12.26 -0.11
CA GLY A 229 2.00 11.71 1.21
C GLY A 229 1.26 10.37 1.22
N PRO A 230 0.72 9.98 2.38
CA PRO A 230 0.11 8.66 2.56
C PRO A 230 -1.15 8.43 1.72
N GLU A 231 -1.90 9.49 1.41
CA GLU A 231 -3.07 9.39 0.52
C GLU A 231 -2.66 8.97 -0.89
N GLY A 232 -1.69 9.69 -1.49
CA GLY A 232 -1.13 9.31 -2.80
C GLY A 232 -0.58 7.89 -2.79
N LEU A 233 0.18 7.52 -1.76
CA LEU A 233 0.72 6.17 -1.63
C LEU A 233 -0.35 5.07 -1.54
N SER A 234 -1.47 5.34 -0.85
CA SER A 234 -2.57 4.37 -0.73
C SER A 234 -3.16 4.03 -2.09
N TRP A 235 -3.30 5.01 -2.98
CA TRP A 235 -3.78 4.77 -4.35
C TRP A 235 -2.80 3.91 -5.15
N VAL A 236 -1.50 4.17 -5.02
CA VAL A 236 -0.46 3.34 -5.65
C VAL A 236 -0.54 1.89 -5.17
N TRP A 237 -0.77 1.71 -3.88
CA TRP A 237 -0.84 0.40 -3.26
C TRP A 237 -2.12 -0.38 -3.63
N GLU A 238 -3.27 0.29 -3.68
CA GLU A 238 -4.57 -0.36 -3.91
C GLU A 238 -4.87 -0.58 -5.40
N ASP A 239 -4.61 0.40 -6.25
CA ASP A 239 -4.96 0.31 -7.67
C ASP A 239 -3.84 -0.28 -8.52
N GLU A 240 -2.64 -0.47 -7.96
CA GLU A 240 -1.41 -0.86 -8.67
C GLU A 240 -1.13 0.01 -9.92
N ALA A 241 -1.76 1.19 -10.00
CA ALA A 241 -1.82 1.99 -11.20
C ALA A 241 -1.02 3.29 -11.03
N TYR A 242 0.15 3.32 -11.65
CA TYR A 242 0.92 4.56 -11.84
C TYR A 242 0.09 5.65 -12.54
N GLU A 243 -0.88 5.28 -13.38
CA GLU A 243 -1.72 6.23 -14.12
C GLU A 243 -2.36 7.28 -13.21
N ARG A 244 -2.81 6.91 -12.00
CA ARG A 244 -3.39 7.88 -11.06
C ARG A 244 -2.38 8.86 -10.48
N LEU A 245 -1.11 8.45 -10.38
CA LEU A 245 -0.05 9.38 -9.99
C LEU A 245 0.23 10.34 -11.14
N SER A 246 0.19 9.89 -12.39
CA SER A 246 0.35 10.79 -13.54
C SER A 246 -0.75 11.86 -13.63
N GLU A 247 -1.90 11.65 -12.98
CA GLU A 247 -2.95 12.67 -12.82
C GLU A 247 -2.64 13.71 -11.75
N LEU A 248 -1.72 13.44 -10.81
CA LEU A 248 -1.09 14.50 -10.03
C LEU A 248 -0.33 15.34 -11.07
N ASP A 249 -0.73 16.61 -11.22
CA ASP A 249 -0.37 17.57 -12.28
C ASP A 249 1.16 17.79 -12.45
N PHE A 250 1.91 16.73 -12.76
CA PHE A 250 3.37 16.69 -12.95
C PHE A 250 3.74 17.34 -14.28
N GLU A 251 2.80 17.43 -15.22
CA GLU A 251 2.96 18.14 -16.49
C GLU A 251 3.27 19.65 -16.32
N ARG A 252 3.13 20.19 -15.11
CA ARG A 252 3.44 21.59 -14.79
C ARG A 252 4.86 21.87 -14.35
N LEU A 253 5.65 20.86 -14.04
CA LEU A 253 6.99 21.08 -13.54
C LEU A 253 7.97 20.93 -14.72
N ASP A 254 8.67 22.02 -15.06
CA ASP A 254 9.76 21.95 -16.04
C ASP A 254 10.83 20.96 -15.49
N GLU A 255 11.44 20.14 -16.35
CA GLU A 255 12.42 19.10 -15.97
C GLU A 255 13.60 19.64 -15.11
N ASP A 256 13.90 20.94 -15.22
CA ASP A 256 14.95 21.63 -14.44
C ASP A 256 14.47 22.12 -13.05
N GLU A 257 13.16 22.21 -12.82
CA GLU A 257 12.52 22.76 -11.61
C GLU A 257 12.13 21.68 -10.58
N GLU A 258 11.73 20.48 -11.04
CA GLU A 258 11.36 19.33 -10.20
C GLU A 258 12.43 18.97 -9.16
N ASP A 259 13.70 19.04 -9.57
CA ASP A 259 14.84 18.59 -8.78
C ASP A 259 15.13 19.48 -7.56
N ARG A 260 14.62 20.72 -7.48
CA ARG A 260 14.99 21.61 -6.36
C ARG A 260 14.06 21.47 -5.17
N LEU A 261 12.74 21.58 -5.36
CA LEU A 261 11.83 21.62 -4.21
C LEU A 261 11.65 20.25 -3.55
N TYR A 262 11.66 19.19 -4.36
CA TYR A 262 11.33 17.84 -3.91
C TYR A 262 12.54 16.98 -3.63
N ASP A 263 13.72 17.23 -4.23
CA ASP A 263 14.91 16.41 -3.92
C ASP A 263 15.18 16.36 -2.41
N GLY A 264 15.23 15.13 -1.90
CA GLY A 264 15.34 14.81 -0.49
C GLY A 264 14.23 15.41 0.37
N TYR A 265 12.97 15.32 -0.10
CA TYR A 265 11.77 15.93 0.49
C TYR A 265 11.70 15.76 2.01
N PHE A 266 12.00 14.54 2.49
CA PHE A 266 12.20 14.23 3.91
C PHE A 266 13.68 14.13 4.32
N SER A 267 14.51 13.45 3.50
CA SER A 267 15.88 13.07 3.88
C SER A 267 16.76 14.27 4.20
N ARG A 268 16.76 15.34 3.38
CA ARG A 268 17.58 16.53 3.64
C ARG A 268 17.25 17.21 4.97
N ALA A 269 15.95 17.30 5.29
CA ALA A 269 15.52 17.88 6.55
C ALA A 269 15.94 17.02 7.74
N LEU A 270 15.77 15.70 7.64
CA LEU A 270 16.20 14.75 8.67
C LEU A 270 17.72 14.75 8.87
N ASP A 271 18.50 14.72 7.79
CA ASP A 271 19.97 14.76 7.83
C ASP A 271 20.49 16.01 8.52
N SER A 272 19.87 17.16 8.22
CA SER A 272 20.19 18.43 8.87
C SER A 272 19.92 18.38 10.39
N ILE A 273 18.83 17.71 10.80
CA ILE A 273 18.48 17.54 12.21
C ILE A 273 19.43 16.55 12.90
N TRP A 274 19.79 15.46 12.25
CA TRP A 274 20.77 14.48 12.77
C TRP A 274 22.12 15.13 13.00
N ALA A 275 22.62 15.88 12.03
CA ALA A 275 23.85 16.66 12.15
C ALA A 275 23.77 17.67 13.32
N ALA A 276 22.67 18.42 13.41
CA ALA A 276 22.47 19.41 14.47
C ALA A 276 22.36 18.79 15.88
N ARG A 277 21.87 17.55 15.98
CA ARG A 277 21.74 16.81 17.25
C ARG A 277 22.96 15.96 17.59
N GLU A 278 23.98 15.95 16.73
CA GLU A 278 25.15 15.07 16.84
C GLU A 278 24.77 13.58 16.94
N VAL A 279 23.70 13.19 16.25
CA VAL A 279 23.24 11.79 16.16
C VAL A 279 23.69 11.22 14.82
N GLU A 280 24.25 10.00 14.83
CA GLU A 280 24.57 9.31 13.58
C GLU A 280 23.29 9.05 12.79
N ALA A 281 23.24 9.60 11.56
CA ALA A 281 22.12 9.36 10.67
C ALA A 281 21.94 7.86 10.47
N PRO A 282 20.69 7.34 10.53
CA PRO A 282 20.43 5.97 10.16
C PRO A 282 20.98 5.72 8.77
N LYS A 283 21.95 4.82 8.67
CA LYS A 283 22.43 4.34 7.39
C LYS A 283 21.50 3.22 6.96
N ASP A 284 21.10 3.23 5.69
CA ASP A 284 20.48 2.07 5.04
C ASP A 284 21.55 0.97 4.90
N VAL A 285 21.90 0.37 6.02
CA VAL A 285 22.79 -0.79 6.05
C VAL A 285 21.91 -2.02 5.99
N ALA A 286 22.28 -2.97 5.13
CA ALA A 286 21.62 -4.27 5.02
C ALA A 286 21.43 -4.98 6.37
N ASP A 287 22.27 -4.68 7.37
CA ASP A 287 22.30 -5.34 8.67
C ASP A 287 21.28 -4.79 9.69
N ALA A 288 20.66 -3.63 9.44
CA ALA A 288 19.71 -3.05 10.39
C ALA A 288 18.59 -2.27 9.67
N PRO A 289 17.51 -2.94 9.24
CA PRO A 289 16.44 -2.30 8.49
C PRO A 289 15.80 -1.19 9.32
N ALA A 290 15.38 -0.11 8.66
CA ALA A 290 14.73 1.02 9.30
C ALA A 290 13.49 0.60 10.12
N SER A 291 12.85 -0.52 9.75
CA SER A 291 11.70 -1.09 10.44
C SER A 291 11.94 -1.39 11.92
N LYS A 292 13.17 -1.58 12.38
CA LYS A 292 13.50 -1.80 13.82
C LYS A 292 13.07 -0.66 14.75
N TRP A 293 12.82 0.53 14.21
CA TRP A 293 12.35 1.67 15.00
C TRP A 293 10.84 1.64 15.26
N ILE A 294 10.11 0.86 14.45
CA ILE A 294 8.68 0.58 14.64
C ILE A 294 8.49 -0.78 15.29
N LEU A 295 9.13 -1.82 14.74
CA LEU A 295 8.94 -3.23 15.08
C LEU A 295 9.84 -3.69 16.22
N ASP A 296 9.25 -4.41 17.16
CA ASP A 296 9.97 -5.09 18.24
C ASP A 296 10.44 -6.47 17.80
N THR A 297 9.66 -7.14 16.94
CA THR A 297 9.96 -8.47 16.40
C THR A 297 9.50 -8.61 14.94
N VAL A 298 10.25 -9.39 14.16
CA VAL A 298 9.92 -9.70 12.78
C VAL A 298 9.69 -11.21 12.65
N VAL A 299 8.54 -11.60 12.12
CA VAL A 299 8.14 -13.00 11.91
C VAL A 299 8.62 -13.45 10.54
N GLY A 300 9.42 -14.52 10.52
CA GLY A 300 9.90 -15.13 9.29
C GLY A 300 11.05 -14.39 8.61
N ALA A 301 11.83 -13.58 9.35
CA ALA A 301 13.05 -12.96 8.85
C ALA A 301 14.09 -14.00 8.36
N GLU A 302 14.12 -15.16 9.02
CA GLU A 302 15.05 -16.26 8.72
C GLU A 302 14.45 -17.34 7.80
N ASP A 303 13.26 -17.07 7.24
CA ASP A 303 12.58 -18.07 6.43
C ASP A 303 13.29 -18.31 5.10
N THR A 304 13.30 -19.56 4.67
CA THR A 304 13.90 -20.01 3.42
C THR A 304 12.84 -20.39 2.40
N CYS A 305 13.15 -20.20 1.12
CA CYS A 305 12.32 -20.69 0.03
C CYS A 305 12.06 -22.21 0.19
N SER A 306 10.81 -22.63 0.09
CA SER A 306 10.40 -24.02 0.28
C SER A 306 10.95 -24.98 -0.79
N GLN A 307 11.52 -24.44 -1.88
CA GLN A 307 12.02 -25.21 -3.02
C GLN A 307 13.54 -25.19 -3.10
N CYS A 308 14.14 -24.01 -3.19
CA CYS A 308 15.60 -23.90 -3.31
C CYS A 308 16.32 -23.74 -1.96
N THR A 309 15.60 -23.62 -0.84
CA THR A 309 16.15 -23.40 0.51
C THR A 309 16.95 -22.11 0.71
N THR A 310 17.03 -21.25 -0.31
CA THR A 310 17.68 -19.93 -0.20
C THR A 310 16.95 -19.08 0.84
N LEU A 311 17.73 -18.47 1.76
CA LEU A 311 17.24 -17.48 2.71
C LEU A 311 16.59 -16.32 1.95
N GLY A 312 15.29 -16.11 2.18
CA GLY A 312 14.54 -15.03 1.55
C GLY A 312 13.81 -14.13 2.55
N GLY A 313 13.57 -14.63 3.76
CA GLY A 313 12.92 -13.89 4.83
C GLY A 313 11.56 -13.33 4.40
N LEU A 314 11.37 -12.03 4.62
CA LEU A 314 10.16 -11.30 4.24
C LEU A 314 9.96 -11.14 2.72
N LYS A 315 11.00 -11.36 1.91
CA LYS A 315 10.91 -11.28 0.43
C LYS A 315 10.34 -12.54 -0.21
N LEU A 316 10.08 -13.58 0.58
CA LEU A 316 9.43 -14.78 0.06
C LEU A 316 7.97 -14.48 -0.28
N LEU A 317 7.48 -15.14 -1.31
CA LEU A 317 6.13 -15.00 -1.84
C LEU A 317 5.25 -16.08 -1.23
N THR A 318 4.08 -15.68 -0.75
CA THR A 318 3.04 -16.51 -0.15
C THR A 318 1.69 -16.10 -0.72
N GLN A 319 0.65 -16.92 -0.51
CA GLN A 319 -0.71 -16.58 -0.93
C GLN A 319 -1.18 -15.21 -0.40
N ALA A 320 -0.67 -14.76 0.75
CA ALA A 320 -1.02 -13.46 1.31
C ALA A 320 -0.45 -12.28 0.50
N ASN A 321 0.72 -12.42 -0.13
CA ASN A 321 1.42 -11.33 -0.81
C ASN A 321 1.60 -11.50 -2.32
N TRP A 322 0.99 -12.52 -2.94
CA TRP A 322 1.05 -12.72 -4.40
C TRP A 322 0.49 -11.58 -5.24
N HIS A 323 -0.43 -10.78 -4.69
CA HIS A 323 -0.95 -9.58 -5.36
C HIS A 323 0.18 -8.59 -5.67
N ARG A 324 1.18 -8.48 -4.78
CA ARG A 324 2.34 -7.57 -4.95
C ARG A 324 3.29 -7.93 -6.09
N ILE A 325 3.08 -9.05 -6.77
CA ILE A 325 4.00 -9.46 -7.80
C ILE A 325 3.54 -8.86 -9.11
N HIS A 326 4.19 -7.78 -9.50
CA HIS A 326 3.85 -7.13 -10.75
C HIS A 326 4.55 -7.80 -11.92
N PHE A 327 3.73 -8.24 -12.88
CA PHE A 327 4.17 -8.77 -14.15
C PHE A 327 3.03 -8.85 -15.16
N SER A 328 3.37 -8.85 -16.45
CA SER A 328 2.44 -9.37 -17.46
C SER A 328 2.48 -10.90 -17.46
N PRO A 329 1.36 -11.60 -17.22
CA PRO A 329 1.25 -13.04 -17.37
C PRO A 329 1.80 -13.59 -18.69
N THR A 330 1.72 -12.81 -19.78
CA THR A 330 2.23 -13.21 -21.11
C THR A 330 3.72 -13.53 -21.10
N ARG A 331 4.49 -12.95 -20.17
CA ARG A 331 5.93 -13.24 -20.03
C ARG A 331 6.21 -14.69 -19.63
N PHE A 332 5.23 -15.36 -19.02
CA PHE A 332 5.33 -16.74 -18.57
C PHE A 332 4.84 -17.73 -19.62
N LEU A 333 4.42 -17.27 -20.80
CA LEU A 333 4.15 -18.16 -21.91
C LEU A 333 5.46 -18.81 -22.39
N LYS A 334 5.46 -20.14 -22.39
CA LYS A 334 6.63 -20.96 -22.68
C LYS A 334 7.11 -20.77 -24.14
N GLY A 335 8.42 -20.79 -24.34
CA GLY A 335 9.04 -20.74 -25.66
C GLY A 335 8.70 -19.47 -26.45
N GLU A 336 8.21 -19.65 -27.68
CA GLU A 336 7.87 -18.59 -28.63
C GLU A 336 6.39 -18.16 -28.54
N LEU A 337 5.61 -18.72 -27.60
CA LEU A 337 4.17 -18.46 -27.49
C LEU A 337 3.81 -16.98 -27.30
N ARG A 338 4.66 -16.21 -26.62
CA ARG A 338 4.48 -14.75 -26.45
C ARG A 338 4.50 -13.96 -27.77
N HIS A 339 4.97 -14.57 -28.86
CA HIS A 339 5.00 -13.97 -30.19
C HIS A 339 3.78 -14.37 -31.05
N ASN A 340 2.96 -15.32 -30.59
CA ASN A 340 1.73 -15.72 -31.26
C ASN A 340 0.63 -14.68 -30.98
N THR A 341 0.47 -13.70 -31.88
CA THR A 341 -0.48 -12.59 -31.70
C THR A 341 -1.92 -13.07 -31.45
N VAL A 342 -2.34 -14.14 -32.13
CA VAL A 342 -3.67 -14.75 -32.01
C VAL A 342 -3.90 -15.30 -30.60
N LEU A 343 -2.90 -15.98 -30.03
CA LEU A 343 -2.99 -16.50 -28.66
C LEU A 343 -2.83 -15.39 -27.63
N THR A 344 -1.90 -14.47 -27.82
CA THR A 344 -1.67 -13.38 -26.86
C THR A 344 -2.85 -12.43 -26.78
N GLU A 345 -3.57 -12.18 -27.88
CA GLU A 345 -4.77 -11.34 -27.83
C GLU A 345 -5.89 -11.99 -27.01
N ALA A 346 -6.12 -13.29 -27.21
CA ALA A 346 -7.04 -14.04 -26.36
C ALA A 346 -6.55 -14.16 -24.91
N PHE A 347 -5.22 -14.13 -24.69
CA PHE A 347 -4.64 -14.10 -23.36
C PHE A 347 -4.88 -12.76 -22.69
N LYS A 348 -4.79 -11.64 -23.43
CA LYS A 348 -5.08 -10.31 -22.91
C LYS A 348 -6.51 -10.17 -22.42
N ASP A 349 -7.48 -10.85 -23.03
CA ASP A 349 -8.85 -10.87 -22.51
C ASP A 349 -8.90 -11.49 -21.11
N VAL A 350 -8.13 -12.55 -20.87
CA VAL A 350 -8.00 -13.18 -19.54
C VAL A 350 -7.20 -12.29 -18.59
N GLU A 351 -6.10 -11.71 -19.07
CA GLU A 351 -5.27 -10.75 -18.33
C GLU A 351 -6.09 -9.54 -17.90
N TYR A 352 -6.92 -8.98 -18.78
CA TYR A 352 -7.81 -7.85 -18.50
C TYR A 352 -8.88 -8.19 -17.46
N MET A 353 -9.41 -9.41 -17.49
CA MET A 353 -10.35 -9.88 -16.47
C MET A 353 -9.69 -10.10 -15.10
N GLU A 354 -8.38 -10.31 -15.06
CA GLU A 354 -7.60 -10.61 -13.85
C GLU A 354 -6.62 -9.48 -13.44
N GLN A 355 -6.62 -8.36 -14.18
CA GLN A 355 -5.64 -7.27 -14.13
C GLN A 355 -5.54 -6.56 -12.78
N HIS A 356 -6.46 -6.82 -11.86
CA HIS A 356 -6.50 -6.17 -10.55
C HIS A 356 -6.14 -7.15 -9.42
N GLU A 357 -5.95 -8.45 -9.70
CA GLU A 357 -5.68 -9.43 -8.64
C GLU A 357 -4.80 -10.61 -9.12
N HIS A 358 -3.47 -10.40 -9.21
CA HIS A 358 -2.51 -11.48 -9.52
C HIS A 358 -2.58 -12.68 -8.53
N GLY A 359 -3.01 -12.43 -7.29
CA GLY A 359 -3.12 -13.45 -6.24
C GLY A 359 -4.09 -14.61 -6.58
N PRO A 360 -5.37 -14.32 -6.89
CA PRO A 360 -6.31 -15.30 -7.43
C PRO A 360 -5.78 -16.06 -8.65
N TRP A 361 -5.13 -15.39 -9.59
CA TRP A 361 -4.56 -16.06 -10.77
C TRP A 361 -3.51 -17.10 -10.39
N ILE A 362 -2.53 -16.72 -9.57
CA ILE A 362 -1.50 -17.65 -9.07
C ILE A 362 -2.16 -18.79 -8.27
N SER A 363 -3.20 -18.49 -7.49
CA SER A 363 -3.97 -19.52 -6.76
C SER A 363 -4.59 -20.55 -7.72
N LYS A 364 -5.23 -20.10 -8.80
CA LYS A 364 -5.77 -20.97 -9.85
C LYS A 364 -4.69 -21.85 -10.48
N MET A 365 -3.45 -21.36 -10.64
CA MET A 365 -2.34 -22.18 -11.17
C MET A 365 -2.00 -23.33 -10.22
N PHE A 366 -1.94 -23.07 -8.91
CA PHE A 366 -1.71 -24.12 -7.91
C PHE A 366 -2.86 -25.14 -7.87
N ASP A 367 -4.11 -24.69 -8.00
CA ASP A 367 -5.28 -25.59 -8.04
C ASP A 367 -5.29 -26.44 -9.31
N PHE A 368 -4.97 -25.84 -10.45
CA PHE A 368 -4.83 -26.52 -11.74
C PHE A 368 -3.76 -27.62 -11.67
N THR A 369 -2.56 -27.28 -11.20
CA THR A 369 -1.46 -28.25 -11.09
C THR A 369 -1.80 -29.37 -10.10
N SER A 370 -2.53 -29.09 -9.03
CA SER A 370 -2.96 -30.11 -8.05
C SER A 370 -4.00 -31.09 -8.59
N THR A 371 -4.83 -30.67 -9.54
CA THR A 371 -5.96 -31.48 -10.06
C THR A 371 -5.65 -32.21 -11.36
N ASN A 372 -4.86 -31.62 -12.25
CA ASN A 372 -4.69 -32.12 -13.61
C ASN A 372 -3.57 -33.15 -13.79
N THR A 373 -2.71 -33.28 -12.79
CA THR A 373 -1.44 -33.95 -13.02
C THR A 373 -1.47 -35.42 -12.59
N ASN A 374 -1.96 -36.26 -13.50
CA ASN A 374 -1.63 -37.69 -13.46
C ASN A 374 -0.11 -37.94 -13.65
N GLU A 375 0.66 -36.95 -14.12
CA GLU A 375 2.10 -37.02 -14.38
C GLU A 375 3.01 -36.42 -13.29
N THR A 376 2.53 -35.57 -12.37
CA THR A 376 3.42 -34.88 -11.40
C THR A 376 3.66 -35.64 -10.10
N LYS A 377 2.96 -36.75 -9.84
CA LYS A 377 3.06 -37.43 -8.54
C LYS A 377 4.47 -37.93 -8.20
N GLU A 378 5.38 -37.99 -9.18
CA GLU A 378 6.78 -38.38 -8.98
C GLU A 378 7.81 -37.40 -9.63
N GLY A 379 7.39 -36.20 -10.05
CA GLY A 379 8.23 -35.26 -10.81
C GLY A 379 8.92 -34.16 -9.99
N GLU A 380 9.63 -33.26 -10.69
CA GLU A 380 10.29 -32.05 -10.14
C GLU A 380 9.33 -31.13 -9.36
N TRP A 381 8.03 -31.24 -9.64
CA TRP A 381 6.96 -30.43 -9.06
C TRP A 381 6.27 -31.09 -7.86
N ALA A 382 6.77 -32.23 -7.39
CA ALA A 382 6.24 -32.89 -6.20
C ALA A 382 6.40 -32.00 -4.94
N GLY A 383 5.30 -31.77 -4.22
CA GLY A 383 5.30 -30.99 -2.98
C GLY A 383 5.19 -29.47 -3.15
N TRP A 384 4.95 -28.98 -4.38
CA TRP A 384 4.50 -27.61 -4.59
C TRP A 384 3.05 -27.47 -4.15
N THR A 385 2.81 -26.56 -3.20
CA THR A 385 1.48 -26.24 -2.65
C THR A 385 1.36 -24.74 -2.42
N SER A 386 0.15 -24.20 -2.47
CA SER A 386 -0.13 -22.76 -2.34
C SER A 386 0.11 -22.20 -0.93
N ASP A 387 0.10 -23.04 0.10
CA ASP A 387 0.33 -22.70 1.51
C ASP A 387 1.81 -22.53 1.88
N ARG A 388 2.73 -22.81 0.94
CA ARG A 388 4.17 -22.67 1.12
C ARG A 388 4.67 -21.30 0.69
N SER A 389 5.92 -21.01 1.07
CA SER A 389 6.60 -19.77 0.68
C SER A 389 7.71 -20.02 -0.35
N TYR A 390 7.77 -19.19 -1.38
CA TYR A 390 8.66 -19.36 -2.53
C TYR A 390 9.45 -18.08 -2.79
N CYS A 391 10.73 -18.18 -3.15
CA CYS A 391 11.41 -17.01 -3.71
C CYS A 391 10.87 -16.72 -5.12
N GLN A 392 10.99 -15.47 -5.54
CA GLN A 392 10.53 -15.02 -6.86
C GLN A 392 11.03 -15.90 -8.02
N PRO A 393 12.33 -16.26 -8.13
CA PRO A 393 12.79 -17.14 -9.20
C PRO A 393 12.14 -18.52 -9.22
N CYS A 394 11.88 -19.12 -8.06
CA CYS A 394 11.20 -20.41 -7.99
C CYS A 394 9.75 -20.29 -8.45
N LEU A 395 9.01 -19.31 -7.93
CA LEU A 395 7.62 -19.11 -8.34
C LEU A 395 7.54 -18.84 -9.84
N PHE A 396 8.43 -18.02 -10.41
CA PHE A 396 8.40 -17.70 -11.85
C PHE A 396 8.67 -18.93 -12.70
N LYS A 397 9.65 -19.76 -12.31
CA LYS A 397 9.90 -21.04 -12.98
C LYS A 397 8.66 -21.95 -12.97
N PHE A 398 7.93 -22.00 -11.86
CA PHE A 398 6.66 -22.73 -11.76
C PHE A 398 5.61 -22.15 -12.73
N MET A 399 5.47 -20.83 -12.79
CA MET A 399 4.52 -20.19 -13.70
C MET A 399 4.88 -20.48 -15.17
N GLU A 400 6.14 -20.34 -15.57
CA GLU A 400 6.61 -20.62 -16.94
C GLU A 400 6.27 -22.04 -17.41
N GLU A 401 6.33 -23.02 -16.49
CA GLU A 401 6.08 -24.42 -16.84
C GLU A 401 4.60 -24.74 -17.01
N HIS A 402 3.71 -24.03 -16.28
CA HIS A 402 2.30 -24.41 -16.14
C HIS A 402 1.30 -23.45 -16.77
N VAL A 403 1.63 -22.18 -16.96
CA VAL A 403 0.68 -21.15 -17.44
C VAL A 403 0.08 -21.52 -18.79
N TRP A 404 0.87 -22.04 -19.74
CA TRP A 404 0.36 -22.40 -21.07
C TRP A 404 -0.64 -23.58 -21.02
N GLN A 405 -0.44 -24.53 -20.10
CA GLN A 405 -1.33 -25.68 -19.93
C GLN A 405 -2.65 -25.25 -19.29
N TRP A 406 -2.56 -24.45 -18.23
CA TRP A 406 -3.73 -23.85 -17.61
C TRP A 406 -4.54 -23.03 -18.61
N PHE A 407 -3.87 -22.14 -19.36
CA PHE A 407 -4.53 -21.28 -20.33
C PHE A 407 -5.26 -22.09 -21.40
N ARG A 408 -4.65 -23.16 -21.90
CA ARG A 408 -5.29 -24.10 -22.82
C ARG A 408 -6.60 -24.66 -22.25
N GLU A 409 -6.58 -25.11 -21.00
CA GLU A 409 -7.79 -25.67 -20.37
C GLU A 409 -8.86 -24.63 -20.12
N GLU A 410 -8.48 -23.43 -19.68
CA GLU A 410 -9.44 -22.36 -19.43
C GLU A 410 -10.13 -21.96 -20.73
N ARG A 411 -9.39 -21.83 -21.83
CA ARG A 411 -9.98 -21.61 -23.15
C ARG A 411 -10.93 -22.73 -23.56
N VAL A 412 -10.56 -23.99 -23.34
CA VAL A 412 -11.44 -25.13 -23.65
C VAL A 412 -12.73 -25.07 -22.84
N LYS A 413 -12.68 -24.69 -21.57
CA LYS A 413 -13.89 -24.50 -20.74
C LYS A 413 -14.79 -23.38 -21.30
N ASP A 414 -14.19 -22.34 -21.85
CA ASP A 414 -14.89 -21.23 -22.50
C ASP A 414 -15.37 -21.55 -23.93
N GLY A 415 -15.25 -22.80 -24.35
CA GLY A 415 -15.76 -23.28 -25.64
C GLY A 415 -14.80 -23.11 -26.81
N TRP A 416 -13.54 -22.72 -26.56
CA TRP A 416 -12.51 -22.78 -27.59
C TRP A 416 -12.24 -24.24 -27.98
N VAL A 417 -12.24 -24.49 -29.29
CA VAL A 417 -11.87 -25.79 -29.85
C VAL A 417 -10.44 -25.65 -30.39
N PRO A 418 -9.45 -26.35 -29.80
CA PRO A 418 -8.10 -26.33 -30.32
C PRO A 418 -8.07 -26.76 -31.79
N PRO A 419 -7.20 -26.19 -32.63
CA PRO A 419 -6.98 -26.70 -33.98
C PRO A 419 -6.70 -28.21 -33.94
N ALA A 420 -7.22 -28.93 -34.92
CA ALA A 420 -7.18 -30.40 -34.93
C ALA A 420 -5.76 -30.97 -35.03
N GLU A 421 -4.81 -30.20 -35.56
CA GLU A 421 -3.42 -30.59 -35.73
C GLU A 421 -2.50 -29.77 -34.82
N ASP A 422 -1.76 -30.47 -33.96
CA ASP A 422 -0.67 -29.89 -33.19
C ASP A 422 0.48 -29.48 -34.11
N CYS A 423 1.05 -28.29 -33.86
CA CYS A 423 2.30 -27.91 -34.49
C CYS A 423 3.41 -28.86 -34.02
N PRO A 424 4.22 -29.47 -34.91
CA PRO A 424 5.30 -30.37 -34.49
C PRO A 424 6.35 -29.68 -33.61
N TYR A 425 6.49 -28.35 -33.72
CA TYR A 425 7.36 -27.55 -32.87
C TYR A 425 6.66 -26.98 -31.62
N GLY A 426 5.34 -27.20 -31.49
CA GLY A 426 4.55 -26.78 -30.32
C GLY A 426 4.76 -25.32 -29.93
N TYR A 427 4.96 -25.09 -28.64
CA TYR A 427 5.26 -23.77 -28.08
C TYR A 427 6.63 -23.19 -28.50
N ASP A 428 7.52 -23.99 -29.12
CA ASP A 428 8.82 -23.53 -29.64
C ASP A 428 8.76 -23.10 -31.13
N CYS A 429 7.58 -23.11 -31.76
CA CYS A 429 7.43 -22.77 -33.18
C CYS A 429 7.68 -21.29 -33.46
N LYS A 430 8.76 -20.93 -34.16
CA LYS A 430 8.99 -19.52 -34.55
C LYS A 430 8.02 -18.99 -35.60
N THR A 431 7.55 -19.85 -36.50
CA THR A 431 6.65 -19.46 -37.59
C THR A 431 5.33 -18.88 -37.07
N MET A 432 4.89 -19.24 -35.87
CA MET A 432 3.65 -18.69 -35.30
C MET A 432 3.69 -17.18 -35.03
N GLY A 433 4.89 -16.59 -34.88
CA GLY A 433 5.04 -15.14 -34.75
C GLY A 433 5.23 -14.41 -36.08
N GLU A 434 5.53 -15.14 -37.16
CA GLU A 434 5.83 -14.59 -38.48
C GLU A 434 4.66 -14.76 -39.47
N ASP A 435 3.85 -15.80 -39.30
CA ASP A 435 2.73 -16.15 -40.17
C ASP A 435 1.44 -16.38 -39.36
N GLU A 436 0.55 -15.38 -39.40
CA GLU A 436 -0.74 -15.42 -38.72
C GLU A 436 -1.62 -16.59 -39.21
N ALA A 437 -1.55 -16.96 -40.49
CA ALA A 437 -2.33 -18.08 -41.00
C ALA A 437 -1.87 -19.40 -40.36
N HIS A 438 -0.55 -19.58 -40.20
CA HIS A 438 0.01 -20.70 -39.47
C HIS A 438 -0.42 -20.70 -37.99
N ALA A 439 -0.39 -19.54 -37.35
CA ALA A 439 -0.82 -19.36 -35.95
C ALA A 439 -2.29 -19.75 -35.72
N VAL A 440 -3.16 -19.49 -36.70
CA VAL A 440 -4.59 -19.86 -36.66
C VAL A 440 -4.80 -21.34 -36.97
N GLU A 441 -4.08 -21.91 -37.95
CA GLU A 441 -4.32 -23.26 -38.45
C GLU A 441 -3.81 -24.37 -37.54
N LYS A 442 -2.74 -24.12 -36.75
CA LYS A 442 -2.08 -25.13 -35.92
C LYS A 442 -2.24 -24.84 -34.44
N ASN A 443 -2.32 -25.89 -33.61
CA ASN A 443 -2.29 -25.73 -32.17
C ASN A 443 -0.83 -25.58 -31.70
N HIS A 444 -0.50 -24.47 -31.05
CA HIS A 444 0.83 -24.23 -30.44
C HIS A 444 0.83 -24.41 -28.91
N LEU A 445 -0.35 -24.53 -28.27
CA LEU A 445 -0.46 -24.87 -26.84
C LEU A 445 -0.25 -26.38 -26.65
N CYS A 446 0.89 -26.88 -27.10
CA CYS A 446 1.31 -28.28 -27.01
C CYS A 446 2.85 -28.37 -26.93
N ALA A 447 3.33 -29.50 -26.40
CA ALA A 447 4.76 -29.75 -26.31
C ALA A 447 5.36 -30.04 -27.70
N PRO A 448 6.59 -29.58 -27.99
CA PRO A 448 7.29 -29.91 -29.23
C PRO A 448 7.50 -31.42 -29.34
N THR A 449 7.20 -31.97 -30.51
CA THR A 449 7.51 -33.37 -30.88
C THR A 449 8.73 -33.45 -31.80
N MET A 450 9.15 -32.33 -32.38
CA MET A 450 10.36 -32.17 -33.20
C MET A 450 11.20 -31.00 -32.70
N SER A 451 12.53 -31.14 -32.72
CA SER A 451 13.45 -30.03 -32.46
C SER A 451 13.73 -29.25 -33.75
N GLU A 452 13.70 -27.91 -33.72
CA GLU A 452 14.03 -27.07 -34.88
C GLU A 452 15.42 -27.35 -35.48
N THR A 453 16.37 -27.84 -34.67
CA THR A 453 17.74 -28.12 -35.10
C THR A 453 17.86 -29.28 -36.11
N GLN A 454 16.78 -30.02 -36.37
CA GLN A 454 16.78 -31.17 -37.29
C GLN A 454 16.42 -30.81 -38.74
N VAL A 455 16.11 -29.55 -39.05
CA VAL A 455 15.56 -29.14 -40.37
C VAL A 455 16.43 -28.10 -41.11
N LEU A 456 17.55 -27.68 -40.52
CA LEU A 456 18.62 -26.92 -41.19
C LEU A 456 19.81 -27.84 -41.50
#